data_AF-E1RE74-F1
#
_entry.id   AF-E1RE74-F1
#
_cell.length_a   1.000
_cell.length_b   1.000
_cell.length_c   1.000
_cell.angle_alpha   90.00
_cell.angle_beta   90.00
_cell.angle_gamma   90.00
#
_symmetry.space_group_name_H-M   'P 1'
#
loop_
_entity.id
_entity.type
_entity.pdbx_description
1 polymer ?
#
loop_
_entity_poly.entity_id
_entity_poly.type
_entity_poly.pdbx_seq_one_letter_code
_entity_poly.pdbx_strand_id
1 'polypeptide(L)'
;MVVVNAVNKTGLPPSARILMRLLDDGKPRTFKDMTNEADIAPRTIRYALKRLKEKGLIIEKFNFRDARQVLYQKKEVPELGDSPDVATV
;
A
#
# COMPACT_ATOMS: atom_id res chain seq x y z
N MET A 1 -21.70 -6.35 17.88
CA MET A 1 -22.08 -5.50 16.74
C MET A 1 -20.85 -4.66 16.37
N VAL A 2 -20.04 -5.08 15.39
CA VAL A 2 -18.88 -4.28 14.95
C VAL A 2 -19.34 -3.40 13.80
N VAL A 3 -19.48 -2.11 14.11
CA VAL A 3 -19.85 -1.07 13.15
C VAL A 3 -18.58 -0.58 12.48
N VAL A 4 -18.35 -0.89 11.20
CA VAL A 4 -17.42 -0.12 10.34
C VAL A 4 -17.86 -0.06 8.88
N ASN A 5 -19.15 0.22 8.61
CA ASN A 5 -19.57 0.70 7.28
C ASN A 5 -19.30 2.20 7.15
N ALA A 6 -18.02 2.54 7.05
CA ALA A 6 -17.56 3.87 6.76
C ALA A 6 -17.18 3.97 5.27
N VAL A 7 -18.00 4.74 4.53
CA VAL A 7 -17.60 5.61 3.43
C VAL A 7 -17.53 5.01 2.01
N ASN A 8 -18.66 5.06 1.31
CA ASN A 8 -18.72 5.20 -0.15
C ASN A 8 -18.32 6.63 -0.56
N LYS A 9 -17.03 6.98 -0.54
CA LYS A 9 -16.59 8.30 -1.07
C LYS A 9 -15.20 8.36 -1.70
N THR A 10 -14.71 7.22 -2.16
CA THR A 10 -13.61 7.14 -3.13
C THR A 10 -14.01 6.08 -4.14
N GLY A 11 -13.81 6.28 -5.44
CA GLY A 11 -14.22 5.35 -6.51
C GLY A 11 -13.48 4.00 -6.49
N LEU A 12 -13.03 3.56 -5.32
CA LEU A 12 -12.17 2.43 -5.06
C LEU A 12 -13.02 1.20 -4.66
N PRO A 13 -12.76 0.01 -5.22
CA PRO A 13 -13.46 -1.22 -4.84
C PRO A 13 -13.32 -1.52 -3.34
N PRO A 14 -14.28 -2.26 -2.73
CA PRO A 14 -14.25 -2.58 -1.30
C PRO A 14 -12.96 -3.30 -0.87
N SER A 15 -12.48 -4.24 -1.67
CA SER A 15 -11.24 -4.98 -1.41
C SER A 15 -10.00 -4.08 -1.39
N ALA A 16 -9.93 -3.11 -2.29
CA ALA A 16 -8.85 -2.13 -2.33
C ALA A 16 -8.90 -1.15 -1.16
N ARG A 17 -10.10 -0.83 -0.64
CA ARG A 17 -10.23 -0.03 0.59
C ARG A 17 -9.69 -0.75 1.82
N ILE A 18 -9.87 -2.06 1.93
CA ILE A 18 -9.34 -2.86 3.03
C ILE A 18 -7.80 -2.83 3.01
N LEU A 19 -7.17 -3.07 1.86
CA LEU A 19 -5.71 -2.98 1.75
C LEU A 19 -5.19 -1.56 1.99
N MET A 20 -5.95 -0.54 1.59
CA MET A 20 -5.58 0.84 1.89
C MET A 20 -5.51 1.07 3.40
N ARG A 21 -6.50 0.58 4.16
CA ARG A 21 -6.49 0.65 5.63
C ARG A 21 -5.32 -0.11 6.25
N LEU A 22 -4.93 -1.24 5.66
CA LEU A 22 -3.79 -2.02 6.13
C LEU A 22 -2.45 -1.30 5.92
N LEU A 23 -2.36 -0.48 4.86
CA LEU A 23 -1.17 0.32 4.51
C LEU A 23 -1.23 1.76 5.07
N ASP A 24 -2.26 2.12 5.83
CA ASP A 24 -2.42 3.47 6.38
C ASP A 24 -1.35 3.80 7.44
N ASP A 25 -0.70 2.78 8.01
CA ASP A 25 0.44 2.94 8.94
C ASP A 25 1.76 3.32 8.24
N GLY A 26 1.74 3.45 6.91
CA GLY A 26 2.89 3.81 6.10
C GLY A 26 3.97 2.72 6.05
N LYS A 27 3.76 1.53 6.62
CA LYS A 27 4.79 0.49 6.64
C LYS A 27 4.79 -0.31 5.34
N PRO A 28 5.96 -0.57 4.74
CA PRO A 28 6.06 -1.46 3.59
C PRO A 28 5.74 -2.90 4.00
N ARG A 29 4.81 -3.56 3.29
CA ARG A 29 4.38 -4.93 3.56
C ARG A 29 4.51 -5.80 2.32
N THR A 30 4.85 -7.07 2.47
CA THR A 30 4.90 -8.00 1.34
C THR A 30 3.51 -8.51 0.98
N PHE A 31 3.37 -9.12 -0.20
CA PHE A 31 2.14 -9.82 -0.57
C PHE A 31 1.74 -10.90 0.44
N LYS A 32 2.74 -11.60 1.01
CA LYS A 32 2.53 -12.66 1.98
C LYS A 32 2.00 -12.08 3.30
N ASP A 33 2.59 -10.98 3.79
CA ASP A 33 2.15 -10.33 5.02
C ASP A 33 0.70 -9.85 4.90
N MET A 34 0.37 -9.19 3.78
CA MET A 34 -1.00 -8.76 3.50
C MET A 34 -1.98 -9.93 3.41
N THR A 35 -1.54 -11.10 2.93
CA THR A 35 -2.37 -12.31 2.88
C THR A 35 -2.62 -12.90 4.27
N ASN A 36 -1.66 -12.78 5.19
CA ASN A 36 -1.81 -13.27 6.56
C ASN A 36 -2.64 -12.33 7.43
N GLU A 37 -2.60 -11.03 7.15
CA GLU A 37 -3.28 -10.00 7.95
C GLU A 37 -4.69 -9.68 7.43
N ALA A 38 -4.91 -9.73 6.12
CA ALA A 38 -6.20 -9.43 5.52
C ALA A 38 -7.05 -10.69 5.39
N ASP A 39 -8.30 -10.64 5.89
CA ASP A 39 -9.28 -11.72 5.75
C ASP A 39 -9.95 -11.73 4.36
N ILE A 40 -9.15 -11.79 3.30
CA ILE A 40 -9.60 -11.89 1.91
C ILE A 40 -8.69 -12.81 1.10
N ALA A 41 -9.27 -13.46 0.08
CA ALA A 41 -8.52 -14.41 -0.74
C ALA A 41 -7.30 -13.78 -1.43
N PRO A 42 -6.18 -14.51 -1.60
CA PRO A 42 -4.96 -13.99 -2.23
C PRO A 42 -5.18 -13.40 -3.63
N ARG A 43 -6.09 -13.99 -4.43
CA ARG A 43 -6.44 -13.46 -5.76
C ARG A 43 -7.09 -12.08 -5.66
N THR A 44 -7.93 -11.87 -4.65
CA THR A 44 -8.56 -10.59 -4.36
C THR A 44 -7.54 -9.54 -3.93
N ILE A 45 -6.53 -9.94 -3.15
CA ILE A 45 -5.41 -9.06 -2.78
C ILE A 45 -4.65 -8.61 -4.04
N ARG A 46 -4.31 -9.54 -4.95
CA ARG A 46 -3.66 -9.18 -6.22
C ARG A 46 -4.48 -8.18 -7.02
N TYR A 47 -5.78 -8.43 -7.15
CA TYR A 47 -6.69 -7.51 -7.83
C TYR A 47 -6.72 -6.13 -7.16
N ALA A 48 -6.82 -6.10 -5.83
CA ALA A 48 -6.85 -4.87 -5.06
C ALA A 48 -5.55 -4.06 -5.19
N LEU A 49 -4.38 -4.71 -5.09
CA LEU A 49 -3.07 -4.07 -5.31
C LEU A 49 -2.95 -3.50 -6.72
N LYS A 50 -3.38 -4.26 -7.74
CA LYS A 50 -3.41 -3.76 -9.12
C LYS A 50 -4.26 -2.49 -9.23
N ARG A 51 -5.45 -2.47 -8.65
CA ARG A 51 -6.35 -1.29 -8.66
C ARG A 51 -5.78 -0.09 -7.90
N LEU A 52 -5.10 -0.33 -6.78
CA LEU A 52 -4.44 0.73 -6.02
C LEU A 52 -3.26 1.33 -6.80
N LYS A 53 -2.49 0.49 -7.49
CA LYS A 53 -1.37 0.90 -8.35
C LYS A 53 -1.84 1.68 -9.58
N GLU A 54 -2.88 1.20 -10.26
CA GLU A 54 -3.51 1.90 -11.40
C GLU A 54 -3.96 3.33 -11.04
N LYS A 55 -4.33 3.56 -9.78
CA LYS A 55 -4.73 4.87 -9.27
C LYS A 55 -3.60 5.68 -8.65
N GLY A 56 -2.38 5.13 -8.64
CA GLY A 56 -1.20 5.78 -8.06
C GLY A 56 -1.27 5.97 -6.54
N LEU A 57 -2.07 5.18 -5.82
CA LEU A 57 -2.25 5.29 -4.36
C LEU A 57 -1.17 4.52 -3.58
N ILE A 58 -0.49 3.59 -4.23
CA ILE A 58 0.58 2.77 -3.66
C ILE A 58 1.77 2.74 -4.60
N ILE A 59 2.94 2.41 -4.03
CA ILE A 59 4.17 2.15 -4.76
C ILE A 59 4.72 0.78 -4.41
N GLU A 60 5.47 0.20 -5.37
CA GLU A 60 6.25 -1.00 -5.18
C GLU A 60 7.69 -0.62 -4.87
N LYS A 61 8.26 -1.23 -3.84
CA LYS A 61 9.66 -1.07 -3.44
C LYS A 61 10.38 -2.40 -3.52
N PHE A 62 11.65 -2.33 -3.89
CA PHE A 62 12.52 -3.49 -3.85
C PHE A 62 12.75 -3.93 -2.41
N ASN A 63 12.68 -5.24 -2.17
CA ASN A 63 12.98 -5.81 -0.87
C ASN A 63 14.46 -6.21 -0.78
N PHE A 64 15.24 -5.47 0.01
CA PHE A 64 16.66 -5.77 0.21
C PHE A 64 16.92 -7.06 1.01
N ARG A 65 15.94 -7.55 1.79
CA ARG A 65 16.08 -8.79 2.57
C ARG A 65 15.83 -10.03 1.72
N ASP A 66 14.90 -9.94 0.76
CA ASP A 66 14.58 -11.02 -0.18
C ASP A 66 14.17 -10.43 -1.53
N ALA A 67 15.08 -10.45 -2.49
CA ALA A 67 14.88 -9.91 -3.84
C ALA A 67 13.74 -10.56 -4.62
N ARG A 68 13.25 -11.74 -4.19
CA ARG A 68 12.11 -12.43 -4.82
C ARG A 68 10.77 -11.81 -4.41
N GLN A 69 10.77 -10.98 -3.37
CA GLN A 69 9.58 -10.36 -2.83
C GLN A 69 9.56 -8.86 -3.12
N VAL A 70 8.37 -8.35 -3.39
CA VAL A 70 8.14 -6.92 -3.56
C VAL A 70 7.42 -6.39 -2.33
N LEU A 71 7.86 -5.22 -1.87
CA LEU A 71 7.20 -4.50 -0.79
C LEU A 71 6.21 -3.50 -1.37
N TYR A 72 5.02 -3.47 -0.81
CA TYR A 72 3.98 -2.51 -1.16
C TYR A 72 3.85 -1.50 -0.03
N GLN A 73 3.79 -0.23 -0.39
CA GLN A 73 3.64 0.86 0.57
C GLN A 73 2.66 1.89 0.03
N LYS A 74 1.92 2.54 0.93
CA LYS A 74 1.11 3.70 0.59
C LYS A 74 2.01 4.78 -0.02
N LYS A 75 1.55 5.37 -1.13
CA LYS A 75 2.22 6.52 -1.73
C LYS A 75 1.89 7.72 -0.86
N GLU A 76 2.82 8.11 0.01
CA GLU A 76 2.80 9.45 0.59
C GLU A 76 3.24 10.40 -0.53
N VAL A 77 2.42 11.41 -0.81
CA VAL A 77 2.90 12.54 -1.60
C VAL A 77 4.03 13.13 -0.77
N PRO A 78 5.29 13.11 -1.23
CA PRO A 78 6.30 13.90 -0.57
C PRO A 78 5.82 15.34 -0.72
N GLU A 79 5.41 15.96 0.38
CA GLU A 79 5.51 17.41 0.49
C GLU A 79 6.94 17.73 0.00
N LEU A 80 7.06 18.48 -1.09
CA LEU A 80 8.37 18.93 -1.56
C LEU A 80 9.00 19.76 -0.43
N GLY A 81 10.07 19.25 0.17
CA GLY A 81 10.89 19.90 1.20
C GLY A 81 11.55 18.82 2.05
N ASP A 82 12.83 18.49 1.96
CA ASP A 82 13.98 19.23 1.49
C ASP A 82 14.99 18.27 0.84
N SER A 83 15.47 18.61 -0.35
CA SER A 83 16.89 18.38 -0.67
C SER A 83 17.54 19.76 -0.68
N PRO A 84 18.64 19.93 0.04
CA PRO A 84 19.89 20.10 -0.68
C PRO A 84 20.84 19.01 -0.20
N ASP A 85 21.30 18.14 -1.09
CA ASP A 85 22.56 18.38 -1.78
C ASP A 85 23.57 19.16 -0.90
N VAL A 86 24.27 18.40 -0.05
CA VAL A 86 25.60 18.80 0.42
C VAL A 86 26.59 17.75 -0.07
N ALA A 87 26.80 17.74 -1.39
CA ALA A 87 28.16 17.70 -1.87
C ALA A 87 28.87 18.98 -1.40
N THR A 88 29.74 18.87 -0.42
CA THR A 88 30.83 19.83 -0.19
C THR A 88 32.02 19.04 0.33
N VAL A 89 32.99 18.91 -0.59
CA VAL A 89 34.47 18.99 -0.43
C VAL A 89 35.10 18.19 0.71
#